data_AF-M5DP83-F1
#
_entry.id   AF-M5DP83-F1
#
_cell.length_a   1.000
_cell.length_b   1.000
_cell.length_c   1.000
_cell.angle_alpha   90.00
_cell.angle_beta   90.00
_cell.angle_gamma   90.00
#
_symmetry.space_group_name_H-M   'P 1'
#
loop_
_entity.id
_entity.type
_entity.pdbx_description
1 polymer ?
#
loop_
_entity_poly.entity_id
_entity_poly.type
_entity_poly.pdbx_seq_one_letter_code
_entity_poly.pdbx_strand_id
1 'polypeptide(L)'
;MKDKIVDMIDEVLPEIQLKEKTSEDSNIYASIARQLEFLKNCYENGLDYRVKLNGKKLNFGIIASRNFAGPEEELEEKISRINSYIIHN
;
A
#
# COMPACT_ATOMS: atom_id res chain seq x y z
N MET A 1 -1.61 -20.73 -5.45
CA MET A 1 -2.35 -20.05 -4.37
C MET A 1 -1.77 -18.65 -4.33
N LYS A 2 -2.58 -17.62 -4.57
CA LYS A 2 -2.12 -16.24 -4.53
C LYS A 2 -1.97 -15.85 -3.06
N ASP A 3 -0.89 -15.16 -2.71
CA ASP A 3 -0.67 -14.76 -1.33
C ASP A 3 -1.79 -13.78 -0.93
N LYS A 4 -2.39 -13.97 0.24
CA LYS A 4 -3.49 -13.15 0.75
C LYS A 4 -3.16 -11.66 0.71
N ILE A 5 -1.89 -11.30 0.93
CA ILE A 5 -1.46 -9.90 0.85
C ILE A 5 -1.52 -9.33 -0.57
N VAL A 6 -1.24 -10.15 -1.59
CA VAL A 6 -1.32 -9.74 -3.00
C VAL A 6 -2.77 -9.46 -3.36
N ASP A 7 -3.71 -10.30 -2.91
CA ASP A 7 -5.14 -10.06 -3.13
C ASP A 7 -5.61 -8.77 -2.45
N MET A 8 -5.19 -8.52 -1.20
CA MET A 8 -5.48 -7.26 -0.51
C MET A 8 -4.90 -6.04 -1.23
N ILE A 9 -3.69 -6.14 -1.79
CA ILE A 9 -3.09 -5.05 -2.56
C ILE A 9 -3.86 -4.83 -3.88
N ASP A 10 -4.27 -5.89 -4.55
CA ASP A 10 -5.01 -5.80 -5.81
C ASP A 10 -6.41 -5.18 -5.65
N GLU A 11 -7.02 -5.30 -4.48
CA GLU A 11 -8.28 -4.62 -4.15
C GLU A 11 -8.12 -3.09 -4.03
N VAL A 12 -6.93 -2.60 -3.68
CA VAL A 12 -6.68 -1.20 -3.30
C VAL A 12 -5.89 -0.42 -4.34
N LEU A 13 -4.89 -1.05 -4.95
CA LEU A 13 -3.92 -0.40 -5.83
C LEU A 13 -4.56 0.32 -7.04
N PRO A 14 -5.59 -0.22 -7.73
CA PRO A 14 -6.21 0.46 -8.85
C PRO A 14 -6.86 1.80 -8.46
N GLU A 15 -7.48 1.86 -7.28
CA GLU A 15 -8.11 3.08 -6.75
C GLU A 15 -7.06 4.13 -6.40
N ILE A 16 -5.96 3.72 -5.76
CA ILE A 16 -4.83 4.62 -5.46
C ILE A 16 -4.21 5.18 -6.73
N GLN A 17 -3.99 4.34 -7.76
CA GLN A 17 -3.44 4.78 -9.06
C GLN A 17 -4.41 5.70 -9.82
N LEU A 18 -5.72 5.54 -9.64
CA LEU A 18 -6.71 6.47 -10.19
C LEU A 18 -6.62 7.83 -9.49
N LYS A 19 -6.57 7.85 -8.15
CA LYS A 19 -6.42 9.07 -7.35
C LYS A 19 -5.10 9.78 -7.61
N GLU A 20 -4.01 9.04 -7.83
CA GLU A 20 -2.71 9.61 -8.27
C GLU A 20 -2.85 10.47 -9.53
N LYS A 21 -3.73 10.09 -10.46
CA LYS A 21 -3.92 10.80 -11.73
C LYS A 21 -4.96 11.93 -11.66
N THR A 22 -5.82 11.92 -10.64
CA THR A 22 -7.06 12.74 -10.63
C THR A 22 -7.17 13.66 -9.43
N SER A 23 -6.46 13.39 -8.34
CA SER A 23 -6.49 14.20 -7.12
C SER A 23 -5.42 15.29 -7.13
N GLU A 24 -5.72 16.42 -6.47
CA GLU A 24 -4.74 17.47 -6.18
C GLU A 24 -3.57 16.94 -5.32
N ASP A 25 -3.84 15.95 -4.47
CA ASP A 25 -2.84 15.27 -3.63
C ASP A 25 -2.11 14.12 -4.35
N SER A 26 -1.97 14.22 -5.67
CA SER A 26 -1.32 13.21 -6.55
C SER A 26 -0.02 12.63 -5.98
N ASN A 27 0.82 13.46 -5.34
CA ASN A 27 2.09 13.03 -4.74
C ASN A 27 1.92 12.02 -3.58
N ILE A 28 0.85 12.16 -2.79
CA ILE A 28 0.54 11.28 -1.66
C ILE A 28 0.16 9.89 -2.20
N TYR A 29 -0.77 9.86 -3.15
CA TYR A 29 -1.21 8.63 -3.81
C TYR A 29 -0.06 7.95 -4.57
N ALA A 30 0.78 8.70 -5.30
CA ALA A 30 1.96 8.17 -5.98
C ALA A 30 2.97 7.53 -5.01
N SER A 31 3.10 8.07 -3.79
CA SER A 31 3.98 7.50 -2.75
C SER A 31 3.43 6.18 -2.22
N ILE A 32 2.12 6.10 -2.00
CA ILE A 32 1.44 4.88 -1.55
C ILE A 32 1.48 3.81 -2.66
N ALA A 33 1.13 4.17 -3.90
CA ALA A 33 1.12 3.26 -5.05
C ALA A 33 2.46 2.55 -5.23
N ARG A 34 3.56 3.31 -5.30
CA ARG A 34 4.91 2.76 -5.48
C ARG A 34 5.32 1.79 -4.37
N GLN A 35 4.90 2.05 -3.13
CA GLN A 35 5.19 1.17 -1.99
C GLN A 35 4.36 -0.11 -2.04
N LEU A 36 3.09 -0.03 -2.42
CA LEU A 36 2.21 -1.19 -2.60
C LEU A 36 2.67 -2.05 -3.79
N GLU A 37 3.08 -1.45 -4.90
CA GLU A 37 3.65 -2.15 -6.07
C GLU A 37 4.94 -2.88 -5.71
N PHE A 38 5.84 -2.22 -4.97
CA PHE A 38 7.07 -2.84 -4.46
C PHE A 38 6.74 -4.06 -3.58
N LEU A 39 5.80 -3.89 -2.64
CA LEU A 39 5.39 -4.94 -1.72
C LEU A 39 4.79 -6.13 -2.48
N LYS A 40 3.85 -5.85 -3.39
CA LYS A 40 3.23 -6.84 -4.27
C LYS A 40 4.27 -7.63 -5.05
N ASN A 41 5.20 -6.94 -5.72
CA ASN A 41 6.27 -7.57 -6.49
C ASN A 41 7.12 -8.50 -5.61
N CYS A 42 7.43 -8.10 -4.37
CA CYS A 42 8.16 -8.97 -3.45
C CYS A 42 7.40 -10.27 -3.17
N TYR A 43 6.11 -10.19 -2.82
CA TYR A 43 5.31 -11.38 -2.51
C TYR A 43 5.05 -12.27 -3.74
N GLU A 44 4.76 -11.69 -4.90
CA GLU A 44 4.55 -12.45 -6.15
C GLU A 44 5.79 -13.25 -6.57
N ASN A 45 6.98 -12.77 -6.23
CA ASN A 45 8.25 -13.43 -6.55
C ASN A 45 8.85 -14.23 -5.37
N GLY A 46 8.13 -14.36 -4.24
CA GLY A 46 8.62 -15.06 -3.06
C GLY A 46 9.85 -14.41 -2.40
N LEU A 47 9.98 -13.09 -2.51
CA LEU A 47 11.09 -12.31 -1.97
C LEU A 47 10.72 -11.72 -0.61
N ASP A 48 11.67 -11.71 0.32
CA ASP A 48 11.54 -10.98 1.58
C ASP A 48 11.69 -9.47 1.34
N TYR A 49 10.57 -8.74 1.46
CA TYR A 49 10.52 -7.30 1.27
C TYR A 49 11.41 -6.55 2.26
N ARG A 50 11.62 -7.08 3.48
CA ARG A 50 12.45 -6.44 4.53
C ARG A 50 13.92 -6.44 4.14
N VAL A 51 14.38 -7.54 3.53
CA VAL A 51 15.74 -7.63 2.97
C VAL A 51 15.88 -6.68 1.78
N LYS A 52 14.89 -6.64 0.88
CA LYS A 52 14.91 -5.76 -0.31
C LYS A 52 14.87 -4.27 0.03
N LEU A 53 14.24 -3.89 1.14
CA LEU A 53 14.22 -2.51 1.63
C LEU A 53 15.58 -2.03 2.15
N ASN A 54 16.51 -2.92 2.46
CA ASN A 54 17.86 -2.60 2.91
C ASN A 54 17.86 -1.57 4.07
N GLY A 55 17.10 -1.85 5.13
CA GLY A 55 16.98 -0.99 6.31
C GLY A 55 16.02 0.19 6.17
N LYS A 56 15.44 0.45 4.98
CA LYS A 56 14.33 1.39 4.81
C LYS A 56 13.03 0.80 5.38
N LYS A 57 12.08 1.67 5.70
CA LYS A 57 10.74 1.27 6.18
C LYS A 57 9.68 1.64 5.16
N LEU A 58 8.70 0.76 4.99
CA LEU A 58 7.43 1.13 4.38
C LEU A 58 6.68 2.04 5.35
N ASN A 59 6.05 3.08 4.82
CA ASN A 59 5.29 4.05 5.59
C ASN A 59 3.93 4.38 4.96
N PHE A 60 3.51 3.63 3.92
CA PHE A 60 2.22 3.82 3.25
C PHE A 60 1.02 3.84 4.23
N GLY A 61 1.03 3.03 5.31
CA GLY A 61 -0.01 3.08 6.34
C GLY A 61 0.01 4.36 7.20
N ILE A 62 1.21 4.90 7.48
CA ILE A 62 1.35 6.18 8.18
C ILE A 62 0.93 7.34 7.27
N ILE A 63 1.23 7.26 5.98
CA ILE A 63 0.81 8.26 5.00
C ILE A 63 -0.72 8.24 4.88
N ALA A 64 -1.34 7.07 4.70
CA ALA A 64 -2.79 6.95 4.59
C ALA A 64 -3.49 7.51 5.83
N SER A 65 -3.16 7.04 7.04
CA SER A 65 -3.79 7.49 8.29
C SER A 65 -3.69 8.99 8.58
N ARG A 66 -2.71 9.69 7.99
CA ARG A 66 -2.53 11.14 8.16
C ARG A 66 -3.26 11.99 7.14
N ASN A 67 -3.51 11.44 5.94
CA ASN A 67 -3.98 12.22 4.80
C ASN A 67 -5.36 11.77 4.31
N PHE A 68 -5.79 10.56 4.61
CA PHE A 68 -7.09 10.02 4.20
C PHE A 68 -8.06 10.21 5.35
N ALA A 69 -9.04 11.08 5.15
CA ALA A 69 -10.11 11.36 6.11
C ALA A 69 -11.39 11.71 5.34
N GLY A 70 -12.56 11.44 5.93
CA GLY A 70 -13.84 11.72 5.29
C GLY A 70 -14.05 10.82 4.06
N PRO A 71 -14.13 11.35 2.83
CA PRO A 71 -14.41 10.55 1.63
C PRO A 71 -13.44 9.39 1.39
N GLU A 72 -12.20 9.48 1.89
CA GLU A 72 -11.14 8.48 1.74
C GLU A 72 -11.04 7.49 2.92
N GLU A 73 -11.97 7.53 3.90
CA GLU A 73 -11.91 6.69 5.11
C GLU A 73 -11.93 5.19 4.80
N GLU A 74 -12.78 4.73 3.88
CA GLU A 74 -12.81 3.31 3.46
C GLU A 74 -11.45 2.87 2.85
N LEU A 75 -10.80 3.77 2.11
CA LEU A 75 -9.52 3.51 1.48
C LEU A 75 -8.39 3.44 2.51
N GLU A 76 -8.46 4.30 3.53
CA GLU A 76 -7.58 4.26 4.71
C GLU A 76 -7.69 2.91 5.42
N GLU A 77 -8.91 2.45 5.72
CA GLU A 77 -9.13 1.18 6.43
C GLU A 77 -8.53 -0.01 5.67
N LYS A 78 -8.72 -0.05 4.35
CA LYS A 78 -8.14 -1.10 3.50
C LYS A 78 -6.62 -1.08 3.52
N ILE A 79 -6.01 0.10 3.44
CA ILE A 79 -4.54 0.25 3.55
C ILE A 79 -4.05 -0.16 4.95
N SER A 80 -4.76 0.23 6.00
CA SER A 80 -4.44 -0.11 7.37
C SER A 80 -4.51 -1.62 7.63
N ARG A 81 -5.41 -2.34 6.96
CA ARG A 81 -5.42 -3.81 6.96
C ARG A 81 -4.18 -4.41 6.31
N ILE A 82 -3.74 -3.89 5.16
CA ILE A 82 -2.49 -4.32 4.50
C ILE A 82 -1.30 -4.10 5.44
N ASN A 83 -1.17 -2.89 6.01
CA ASN A 83 -0.10 -2.53 6.92
C ASN A 83 -0.09 -3.43 8.18
N SER A 84 -1.25 -3.69 8.76
CA SER A 84 -1.39 -4.58 9.91
C SER A 84 -0.99 -6.01 9.58
N TYR A 85 -1.35 -6.51 8.40
CA TYR A 85 -1.01 -7.87 7.98
C TYR A 85 0.51 -8.08 7.93
N ILE A 86 1.27 -7.15 7.32
CA ILE A 86 2.73 -7.28 7.17
C ILE A 86 3.53 -6.99 8.44
N ILE A 87 2.90 -6.42 9.48
CA ILE A 87 3.52 -6.24 10.79
C ILE A 87 3.46 -7.54 11.61
N HIS A 88 2.37 -8.29 11.46
CA HIS A 88 2.09 -9.49 12.25
C HIS A 88 2.46 -10.80 11.53
N ASN A 89 2.95 -10.73 10.28
CA ASN A 89 3.46 -11.84 9.48
C ASN A 89 4.83 -11.48 8.90
#